data_AF-A0A401FND4-F1
#
_entry.id   AF-A0A401FND4-F1
#
_cell.length_a   1.000
_cell.length_b   1.000
_cell.length_c   1.000
_cell.angle_alpha   90.00
_cell.angle_beta   90.00
_cell.angle_gamma   90.00
#
_symmetry.space_group_name_H-M   'P 1'
#
loop_
_entity.id
_entity.type
_entity.pdbx_description
1 polymer ?
#
loop_
_entity_poly.entity_id
_entity_poly.type
_entity_poly.pdbx_seq_one_letter_code
_entity_poly.pdbx_strand_id
1 'polypeptide(L)'
;MIHEAERLSENKKYGDDAKLDQSFRVIADHARAITVAIGDGAIPSNEGRGYVIRRLIRRAIVNGQKLGINESFLYKLVPIVGETLQSHYPEVLEQSDYIAKVVRSEEDRFNETLAGGLKLLNEVIEEAKQSGSNVIDGKQHLNFTIPTVSHLS
;
A
#
# COMPACT_ATOMS: atom_id res chain seq x y z
N MET A 1 11.40 -12.77 3.58
CA MET A 1 10.72 -11.48 3.41
C MET A 1 11.43 -10.53 2.46
N ILE A 2 12.61 -9.99 2.80
CA ILE A 2 13.33 -9.05 1.90
C ILE A 2 13.64 -9.70 0.54
N HIS A 3 14.18 -10.91 0.54
CA HIS A 3 14.45 -11.66 -0.70
C HIS A 3 13.23 -11.93 -1.58
N GLU A 4 12.04 -12.06 -0.99
CA GLU A 4 10.84 -12.21 -1.82
C GLU A 4 10.43 -10.87 -2.44
N ALA A 5 10.49 -9.79 -1.67
CA ALA A 5 10.25 -8.46 -2.21
C ALA A 5 11.24 -8.10 -3.33
N GLU A 6 12.51 -8.53 -3.22
CA GLU A 6 13.50 -8.40 -4.30
C GLU A 6 13.07 -9.15 -5.57
N ARG A 7 12.60 -10.40 -5.46
CA ARG A 7 12.13 -11.20 -6.61
C ARG A 7 10.95 -10.58 -7.33
N LEU A 8 10.14 -9.78 -6.63
CA LEU A 8 8.99 -9.08 -7.19
C LEU A 8 9.40 -7.76 -7.87
N SER A 9 10.60 -7.23 -7.59
CA SER A 9 11.06 -5.95 -8.11
C SER A 9 11.71 -6.05 -9.49
N GLU A 10 11.59 -4.98 -10.29
CA GLU A 10 12.19 -4.91 -11.63
C GLU A 10 13.69 -4.63 -11.55
N ASN A 11 14.50 -5.69 -11.41
CA ASN A 11 15.96 -5.64 -11.37
C ASN A 11 16.55 -4.78 -10.24
N LYS A 12 15.81 -4.56 -9.14
CA LYS A 12 16.33 -3.90 -7.94
C LYS A 12 16.81 -4.95 -6.94
N LYS A 13 17.93 -4.69 -6.28
CA LYS A 13 18.45 -5.57 -5.23
C LYS A 13 18.64 -4.78 -3.95
N TYR A 14 18.42 -5.47 -2.85
CA TYR A 14 18.73 -5.03 -1.52
C TYR A 14 20.24 -5.00 -1.34
N GLY A 15 20.76 -3.91 -0.79
CA GLY A 15 22.17 -3.63 -0.59
C GLY A 15 22.79 -2.75 -1.69
N ASP A 16 22.11 -2.54 -2.82
CA ASP A 16 22.63 -1.72 -3.92
C ASP A 16 22.42 -0.22 -3.71
N ASP A 17 21.30 0.17 -3.07
CA ASP A 17 20.95 1.57 -2.81
C ASP A 17 20.21 1.71 -1.48
N ALA A 18 20.73 2.57 -0.60
CA ALA A 18 20.21 2.73 0.76
C ALA A 18 18.75 3.21 0.83
N LYS A 19 18.27 3.96 -0.18
CA LYS A 19 16.86 4.40 -0.27
C LYS A 19 15.97 3.25 -0.72
N LEU A 20 16.41 2.44 -1.68
CA LEU A 20 15.67 1.25 -2.10
C LEU A 20 15.62 0.19 -0.98
N ASP A 21 16.71 0.04 -0.23
CA ASP A 21 16.76 -0.82 0.96
C ASP A 21 15.74 -0.42 2.01
N GLN A 22 15.53 0.88 2.19
CA GLN A 22 14.48 1.37 3.08
C GLN A 22 13.10 0.92 2.58
N SER A 23 12.84 0.97 1.28
CA SER A 23 11.58 0.50 0.70
C SER A 23 11.38 -1.00 0.91
N PHE A 24 12.41 -1.83 0.70
CA PHE A 24 12.35 -3.26 0.98
C PHE A 24 12.03 -3.56 2.47
N ARG A 25 12.70 -2.87 3.41
CA ARG A 25 12.43 -3.02 4.85
C ARG A 25 11.00 -2.61 5.21
N VAL A 26 10.53 -1.48 4.67
CA VAL A 26 9.16 -1.00 4.91
C VAL A 26 8.12 -2.01 4.41
N ILE A 27 8.31 -2.59 3.22
CA ILE A 27 7.42 -3.62 2.68
C ILE A 27 7.39 -4.84 3.60
N ALA A 28 8.56 -5.35 4.00
CA ALA A 28 8.67 -6.52 4.86
C ALA A 28 8.00 -6.30 6.23
N ASP A 29 8.19 -5.13 6.83
CA ASP A 29 7.62 -4.79 8.13
C ASP A 29 6.10 -4.63 8.06
N HIS A 30 5.60 -3.95 7.02
CA HIS A 30 4.17 -3.76 6.82
C HIS A 30 3.48 -5.07 6.46
N ALA A 31 4.05 -5.92 5.60
CA ALA A 31 3.49 -7.22 5.28
C ALA A 31 3.27 -8.07 6.55
N ARG A 32 4.24 -8.08 7.48
CA ARG A 32 4.10 -8.77 8.78
C ARG A 32 2.96 -8.18 9.62
N ALA A 33 2.98 -6.85 9.81
CA ALA A 33 1.99 -6.18 10.65
C ALA A 33 0.55 -6.33 10.10
N ILE A 34 0.37 -6.20 8.79
CA ILE A 34 -0.92 -6.32 8.11
C ILE A 34 -1.45 -7.75 8.24
N THR A 35 -0.60 -8.74 7.96
CA THR A 35 -0.99 -10.15 7.96
C THR A 35 -1.46 -10.59 9.35
N VAL A 36 -0.69 -10.24 10.40
CA VAL A 36 -1.07 -10.54 11.79
C VAL A 36 -2.35 -9.79 12.19
N ALA A 37 -2.44 -8.49 11.89
CA ALA A 37 -3.61 -7.71 12.29
C ALA A 37 -4.92 -8.22 11.63
N ILE A 38 -4.86 -8.65 10.37
CA ILE A 38 -6.03 -9.23 9.69
C ILE A 38 -6.33 -10.63 10.23
N GLY A 39 -5.32 -11.43 10.55
CA GLY A 39 -5.50 -12.71 11.25
C GLY A 39 -6.19 -12.56 12.61
N ASP A 40 -5.90 -11.48 13.33
CA ASP A 40 -6.57 -11.09 14.58
C ASP A 40 -7.98 -10.47 14.36
N GLY A 41 -8.51 -10.54 13.13
CA GLY A 41 -9.87 -10.13 12.79
C GLY A 41 -10.04 -8.64 12.48
N ALA A 42 -8.96 -7.86 12.36
CA ALA A 42 -9.07 -6.45 11.99
C ALA A 42 -9.14 -6.28 10.45
N ILE A 43 -10.15 -5.54 9.98
CA ILE A 43 -10.43 -5.38 8.54
C ILE A 43 -10.19 -3.93 8.11
N PRO A 44 -9.61 -3.66 6.91
CA PRO A 44 -9.46 -2.31 6.39
C PRO A 44 -10.78 -1.52 6.42
N SER A 45 -10.73 -0.29 6.94
CA SER A 45 -11.92 0.58 7.04
C SER A 45 -11.53 2.06 7.05
N ASN A 46 -12.53 2.95 7.14
CA ASN A 46 -12.31 4.40 7.20
C ASN A 46 -11.96 4.90 8.61
N GLU A 47 -11.99 4.05 9.65
CA GLU A 47 -11.86 4.48 11.04
C GLU A 47 -11.19 3.42 11.94
N GLY A 48 -10.82 3.83 13.16
CA GLY A 48 -10.27 2.95 14.19
C GLY A 48 -9.07 2.11 13.71
N ARG A 49 -9.08 0.81 14.07
CA ARG A 49 -8.01 -0.13 13.68
C ARG A 49 -7.98 -0.39 12.16
N GLY A 50 -9.15 -0.38 11.51
CA GLY A 50 -9.23 -0.60 10.07
C GLY A 50 -8.56 0.52 9.26
N TYR A 51 -8.64 1.77 9.75
CA TYR A 51 -7.92 2.89 9.14
C TYR A 51 -6.40 2.72 9.19
N VAL A 52 -5.88 2.24 10.33
CA VAL A 52 -4.44 1.97 10.50
C VAL A 52 -3.97 0.91 9.52
N ILE A 53 -4.70 -0.20 9.39
CA ILE A 53 -4.36 -1.30 8.47
C ILE A 53 -4.35 -0.82 7.03
N ARG A 54 -5.39 -0.09 6.62
CA ARG A 54 -5.43 0.55 5.31
C ARG A 54 -4.19 1.41 5.06
N ARG A 55 -3.77 2.22 6.03
CA ARG A 55 -2.58 3.08 5.91
C ARG A 55 -1.30 2.26 5.73
N LEU A 56 -1.16 1.14 6.43
CA LEU A 56 -0.02 0.23 6.29
C LEU A 56 0.01 -0.40 4.89
N ILE A 57 -1.13 -0.90 4.40
CA ILE A 57 -1.28 -1.46 3.05
C ILE A 57 -0.83 -0.43 2.01
N ARG A 58 -1.40 0.77 2.04
CA ARG A 58 -1.08 1.85 1.10
C ARG A 58 0.41 2.24 1.15
N ARG A 59 1.00 2.28 2.34
CA ARG A 59 2.43 2.61 2.50
C ARG A 59 3.33 1.51 1.94
N ALA A 60 2.95 0.24 2.07
CA ALA A 60 3.68 -0.86 1.44
C ALA A 60 3.60 -0.75 -0.09
N ILE A 61 2.41 -0.52 -0.64
CA ILE A 61 2.17 -0.38 -2.09
C ILE A 61 3.00 0.78 -2.68
N VAL A 62 2.99 1.96 -2.05
CA VAL A 62 3.78 3.12 -2.50
C VAL A 62 5.28 2.82 -2.47
N ASN A 63 5.77 2.03 -1.51
CA ASN A 63 7.17 1.59 -1.52
C ASN A 63 7.46 0.53 -2.59
N GLY A 64 6.48 -0.32 -2.92
CA GLY A 64 6.58 -1.25 -4.04
C GLY A 64 6.77 -0.51 -5.37
N GLN A 65 6.00 0.55 -5.62
CA GLN A 65 6.17 1.35 -6.84
C GLN A 65 7.55 2.00 -6.98
N LYS A 66 8.18 2.42 -5.87
CA LYS A 66 9.56 2.93 -5.89
C LYS A 66 10.57 1.88 -6.34
N LEU A 67 10.24 0.60 -6.17
CA LEU A 67 11.03 -0.56 -6.60
C LEU A 67 10.62 -1.05 -8.00
N GLY A 68 9.71 -0.35 -8.69
CA GLY A 68 9.18 -0.76 -9.99
C GLY A 68 8.11 -1.84 -9.92
N ILE A 69 7.56 -2.14 -8.74
CA ILE A 69 6.49 -3.13 -8.61
C ILE A 69 5.16 -2.46 -8.95
N ASN A 70 4.65 -2.76 -10.16
CA ASN A 70 3.46 -2.11 -10.71
C ASN A 70 2.18 -2.96 -10.59
N GLU A 71 2.32 -4.25 -10.30
CA GLU A 71 1.21 -5.17 -10.06
C GLU A 71 0.94 -5.35 -8.56
N SER A 72 -0.27 -5.82 -8.23
CA SER A 72 -0.60 -6.24 -6.87
C SER A 72 0.33 -7.38 -6.42
N PHE A 73 0.98 -7.16 -5.30
CA PHE A 73 2.07 -8.02 -4.85
C PHE A 73 2.01 -8.33 -3.36
N LEU A 74 1.39 -7.46 -2.56
CA LEU A 74 1.43 -7.55 -1.10
C LEU A 74 0.75 -8.84 -0.61
N TYR A 75 -0.32 -9.26 -1.28
CA TYR A 75 -1.01 -10.52 -0.98
C TYR A 75 -0.12 -11.76 -1.16
N LYS A 76 0.88 -11.70 -2.05
CA LYS A 76 1.83 -12.81 -2.29
C LYS A 76 2.77 -13.01 -1.10
N LEU A 77 2.95 -11.98 -0.26
CA LEU A 77 3.79 -12.03 0.93
C LEU A 77 3.07 -12.64 2.14
N VAL A 78 1.74 -12.71 2.14
CA VAL A 78 0.93 -13.25 3.24
C VAL A 78 1.29 -14.69 3.61
N PRO A 79 1.32 -15.68 2.68
CA PRO A 79 1.68 -17.06 3.04
C PRO A 79 3.09 -17.16 3.60
N ILE A 80 4.04 -16.36 3.10
CA ILE A 80 5.43 -16.34 3.56
C ILE A 80 5.52 -15.81 4.99
N VAL A 81 4.72 -14.80 5.34
CA VAL A 81 4.60 -14.33 6.71
C VAL A 81 4.00 -15.42 7.60
N GLY A 82 2.94 -16.10 7.15
CA GLY A 82 2.32 -17.21 7.87
C GLY A 82 3.32 -18.33 8.17
N GLU A 83 4.09 -18.76 7.17
CA GLU A 83 5.16 -19.76 7.33
C GLU A 83 6.24 -19.29 8.32
N THR A 84 6.66 -18.03 8.22
CA THR A 84 7.70 -17.46 9.11
C THR A 84 7.24 -17.42 10.58
N LEU A 85 5.92 -17.25 10.81
CA LEU A 85 5.34 -17.12 12.15
C LEU A 85 4.71 -18.41 12.68
N GLN A 86 4.68 -19.49 11.89
CA GLN A 86 3.91 -20.71 12.18
C GLN A 86 4.19 -21.31 13.57
N SER A 87 5.44 -21.23 14.05
CA SER A 87 5.82 -21.78 15.37
C SER A 87 5.19 -21.04 16.55
N HIS A 88 4.75 -19.81 16.36
CA HIS A 88 4.18 -18.95 17.40
C HIS A 88 2.72 -18.57 17.14
N TYR A 89 2.33 -18.46 15.87
CA TYR A 89 1.03 -18.01 15.38
C TYR A 89 0.54 -18.90 14.22
N PRO A 90 0.29 -20.20 14.45
CA PRO A 90 -0.13 -21.14 13.40
C PRO A 90 -1.43 -20.71 12.70
N GLU A 91 -2.33 -20.03 13.41
CA GLU A 91 -3.60 -19.52 12.90
C GLU A 91 -3.41 -18.51 11.75
N VAL A 92 -2.30 -17.78 11.73
CA VAL A 92 -1.98 -16.83 10.65
C VAL A 92 -1.75 -17.58 9.34
N LEU A 93 -1.10 -18.74 9.40
CA LEU A 93 -0.90 -19.59 8.23
C LEU A 93 -2.21 -20.29 7.81
N GLU A 94 -2.98 -20.80 8.77
CA GLU A 94 -4.28 -21.44 8.50
C GLU A 94 -5.26 -20.48 7.79
N GLN A 95 -5.18 -19.20 8.11
CA GLN A 95 -6.04 -18.15 7.53
C GLN A 95 -5.42 -17.45 6.32
N SER A 96 -4.26 -17.89 5.81
CA SER A 96 -3.49 -17.16 4.80
C SER A 96 -4.30 -16.82 3.56
N ASP A 97 -5.15 -17.73 3.10
CA ASP A 97 -5.99 -17.54 1.90
C ASP A 97 -7.02 -16.43 2.09
N TYR A 98 -7.63 -16.35 3.27
CA TYR A 98 -8.57 -15.30 3.62
C TYR A 98 -7.85 -13.95 3.72
N ILE A 99 -6.75 -13.91 4.45
CA ILE A 99 -5.95 -12.69 4.64
C ILE A 99 -5.45 -12.17 3.29
N ALA A 100 -4.93 -13.05 2.42
CA ALA A 100 -4.45 -12.69 1.09
C ALA A 100 -5.56 -12.10 0.22
N LYS A 101 -6.79 -12.64 0.28
CA LYS A 101 -7.95 -12.07 -0.44
C LYS A 101 -8.30 -10.67 0.05
N VAL A 102 -8.30 -10.43 1.36
CA VAL A 102 -8.57 -9.10 1.94
C VAL A 102 -7.50 -8.10 1.51
N VAL A 103 -6.22 -8.48 1.62
CA VAL A 103 -5.09 -7.62 1.22
C VAL A 103 -5.16 -7.29 -0.26
N ARG A 104 -5.37 -8.30 -1.13
CA ARG A 104 -5.47 -8.10 -2.58
C ARG A 104 -6.61 -7.17 -2.95
N SER A 105 -7.79 -7.35 -2.34
CA SER A 105 -8.94 -6.50 -2.64
C SER A 105 -8.70 -5.03 -2.30
N GLU A 106 -8.02 -4.72 -1.20
CA GLU A 106 -7.69 -3.34 -0.83
C GLU A 106 -6.55 -2.78 -1.70
N GLU A 107 -5.57 -3.62 -2.06
CA GLU A 107 -4.46 -3.27 -2.95
C GLU A 107 -4.96 -2.93 -4.36
N ASP A 108 -5.79 -3.78 -4.97
CA ASP A 108 -6.39 -3.57 -6.29
C ASP A 108 -7.18 -2.25 -6.32
N ARG A 109 -8.07 -2.02 -5.34
CA ARG A 109 -8.84 -0.78 -5.19
C ARG A 109 -7.95 0.46 -5.05
N PHE A 110 -6.85 0.35 -4.30
CA PHE A 110 -5.94 1.47 -4.11
C PHE A 110 -5.12 1.76 -5.36
N ASN A 111 -4.69 0.73 -6.10
CA ASN A 111 -3.99 0.89 -7.37
C ASN A 111 -4.84 1.63 -8.40
N GLU A 112 -6.14 1.32 -8.50
CA GLU A 112 -7.09 2.08 -9.34
C GLU A 112 -7.15 3.56 -8.92
N THR A 113 -7.26 3.83 -7.62
CA THR A 113 -7.30 5.19 -7.07
C THR A 113 -6.03 5.96 -7.40
N LEU A 114 -4.87 5.31 -7.26
CA LEU A 114 -3.57 5.92 -7.51
C LEU A 114 -3.36 6.23 -8.98
N ALA A 115 -3.77 5.32 -9.88
CA ALA A 115 -3.72 5.54 -11.32
C ALA A 115 -4.58 6.75 -11.73
N GLY A 116 -5.80 6.86 -11.18
CA GLY A 116 -6.67 8.02 -11.41
C GLY A 116 -6.05 9.32 -10.86
N GLY A 117 -5.48 9.29 -9.65
CA GLY A 117 -4.84 10.44 -9.03
C GLY A 117 -3.61 10.93 -9.78
N LEU A 118 -2.77 10.02 -10.29
CA LEU A 118 -1.60 10.36 -11.11
C LEU A 118 -2.00 10.96 -12.46
N LYS A 119 -3.06 10.44 -13.09
CA LYS A 119 -3.60 11.01 -14.32
C LYS A 119 -4.06 12.46 -14.11
N LEU A 120 -4.86 12.70 -13.07
CA LEU A 120 -5.32 14.04 -12.73
C LEU A 120 -4.15 14.97 -12.40
N LEU A 121 -3.17 14.50 -11.61
CA LEU A 121 -1.99 15.30 -11.29
C LEU A 121 -1.23 15.72 -12.55
N ASN A 122 -1.08 14.82 -13.52
CA ASN A 122 -0.41 15.13 -14.78
C ASN A 122 -1.19 16.17 -15.60
N GLU A 123 -2.52 16.07 -15.66
CA GLU A 123 -3.38 17.06 -16.33
C GLU A 123 -3.16 18.46 -15.72
N VAL A 124 -3.18 18.56 -14.40
CA VAL A 124 -2.95 19.81 -13.67
C VAL A 124 -1.54 20.38 -13.90
N ILE A 125 -0.52 19.52 -13.94
CA ILE A 125 0.85 19.93 -14.24
C ILE A 125 0.95 20.51 -15.66
N GLU A 126 0.30 19.89 -16.64
CA GLU A 126 0.31 20.38 -18.01
C GLU A 126 -0.46 21.70 -18.17
N GLU A 127 -1.60 21.86 -17.49
CA GLU A 127 -2.34 23.14 -17.45
C GLU A 127 -1.50 24.26 -16.79
N ALA A 128 -0.79 23.96 -15.70
CA ALA A 128 0.10 24.92 -15.04
C ALA A 128 1.26 25.34 -15.94
N LYS A 129 1.87 24.39 -16.66
CA LYS A 129 2.93 24.68 -17.65
C LYS A 129 2.41 25.56 -18.79
N GLN A 130 1.23 25.27 -19.32
CA GLN A 130 0.61 26.05 -20.40
C GLN A 130 0.28 27.48 -19.97
N SER A 131 -0.10 27.67 -18.71
CA SER A 131 -0.41 28.99 -18.13
C SER A 131 0.82 29.75 -17.61
N GLY A 132 2.02 29.17 -17.70
CA GLY A 132 3.26 29.77 -17.21
C GLY A 132 3.36 29.84 -15.68
N SER A 133 2.52 29.10 -14.96
CA SER A 133 2.54 29.02 -13.50
C SER A 133 3.48 27.91 -13.03
N ASN A 134 4.37 28.23 -12.09
CA ASN A 134 5.19 27.25 -11.36
C ASN A 134 4.54 26.81 -10.03
N VAL A 135 3.28 27.19 -9.79
CA VAL A 135 2.55 26.91 -8.56
C VAL A 135 1.25 26.19 -8.90
N ILE A 136 1.06 25.02 -8.29
CA ILE A 136 -0.20 24.26 -8.33
C ILE A 136 -0.98 24.61 -7.06
N ASP A 137 -2.13 25.26 -7.19
CA ASP A 137 -3.03 25.49 -6.06
C ASP A 137 -3.76 24.18 -5.70
N GLY A 138 -3.37 23.60 -4.56
CA GLY A 138 -3.92 22.33 -4.08
C GLY A 138 -5.42 22.36 -3.79
N LYS A 139 -6.04 23.55 -3.64
CA LYS A 139 -7.49 23.67 -3.40
C LYS A 139 -8.34 23.57 -4.66
N GLN A 140 -7.77 23.85 -5.83
CA GLN A 140 -8.54 23.94 -7.08
C GLN A 140 -8.72 22.59 -7.80
N HIS A 141 -7.85 21.62 -7.53
CA HIS A 141 -7.79 20.38 -8.32
C HIS A 141 -7.99 19.07 -7.54
N LEU A 142 -8.09 19.10 -6.21
CA LEU A 142 -8.36 17.91 -5.39
C LEU A 142 -9.80 17.90 -4.86
N ASN A 143 -10.78 17.98 -5.75
CA ASN A 143 -12.21 17.74 -5.42
C ASN A 143 -12.48 16.24 -5.20
N PHE A 144 -11.69 15.58 -4.37
CA PHE A 144 -12.17 14.37 -3.70
C PHE A 144 -12.96 14.81 -2.49
N THR A 145 -14.28 14.61 -2.53
CA THR A 145 -15.12 14.65 -1.34
C THR A 145 -14.53 13.68 -0.33
N ILE A 146 -13.78 14.20 0.65
CA ILE A 146 -13.62 13.51 1.93
C ILE A 146 -15.05 13.39 2.44
N PRO A 147 -15.58 12.18 2.72
CA PRO A 147 -16.85 12.09 3.43
C PRO A 147 -16.65 12.81 4.75
N THR A 148 -17.14 14.04 4.81
CA THR A 148 -17.13 14.85 6.01
C THR A 148 -17.94 14.09 7.05
N VAL A 149 -17.35 13.92 8.22
CA VAL A 149 -18.10 13.55 9.42
C VAL A 149 -18.98 14.75 9.77
N SER A 150 -20.07 14.91 9.05
CA SER A 150 -21.22 15.66 9.51
C SER A 150 -22.18 14.61 10.03
N HIS A 151 -22.30 14.51 11.35
CA HIS A 151 -23.46 14.10 12.14
C HIS A 151 -22.97 14.16 13.58
N LEU A 152 -23.32 15.24 14.27
CA LEU A 152 -23.56 15.38 15.70
C LEU A 152 -23.71 16.90 15.97
N SER A 153 -24.89 17.39 15.62
CA SER A 153 -25.57 18.46 16.35
C SER A 153 -26.43 17.81 17.43
#